data_AF-A0A0U1DQJ3-F1
#
_entry.id   AF-A0A0U1DQJ3-F1
#
_cell.length_a   1.000
_cell.length_b   1.000
_cell.length_c   1.000
_cell.angle_alpha   90.00
_cell.angle_beta   90.00
_cell.angle_gamma   90.00
#
_symmetry.space_group_name_H-M   'P 1'
#
loop_
_entity.id
_entity.type
_entity.pdbx_description
1 polymer ?
#
loop_
_entity_poly.entity_id
_entity_poly.type
_entity_poly.pdbx_seq_one_letter_code
_entity_poly.pdbx_strand_id
1 'polypeptide(L)'
;MIEMTIARIAEIVGGELADIGADEAASTVVTGSVEFDSRAIGPGGLFLALPGARSDGHDFAAAAVESGAVAVLAARPVGVPAIVVQPDRGAADAASGALAKAGRPRWPLNSWRAG
;
A
#
# COMPACT_ATOMS: atom_id res chain seq x y z
N MET A 1 12.76 -6.57 5.86
CA MET A 1 12.08 -7.51 4.95
C MET A 1 10.79 -7.95 5.63
N ILE A 2 9.67 -8.00 4.91
CA ILE A 2 8.40 -8.52 5.42
C ILE A 2 8.15 -9.81 4.65
N GLU A 3 8.35 -10.97 5.27
CA GLU A 3 7.98 -12.26 4.68
C GLU A 3 6.52 -12.54 5.00
N MET A 4 5.62 -12.11 4.13
CA MET A 4 4.18 -12.26 4.36
C MET A 4 3.40 -12.32 3.05
N THR A 5 2.34 -13.10 3.02
CA THR A 5 1.49 -13.25 1.82
C THR A 5 0.65 -12.00 1.59
N ILE A 6 0.29 -11.75 0.34
CA ILE A 6 -0.62 -10.65 -0.03
C ILE A 6 -1.94 -10.76 0.73
N ALA A 7 -2.53 -11.94 0.79
CA ALA A 7 -3.77 -12.19 1.54
C ALA A 7 -3.62 -11.82 3.02
N ARG A 8 -2.51 -12.20 3.65
CA ARG A 8 -2.27 -11.88 5.06
C ARG A 8 -2.03 -10.38 5.29
N ILE A 9 -1.36 -9.70 4.35
CA ILE A 9 -1.23 -8.24 4.40
C ILE A 9 -2.60 -7.59 4.31
N ALA A 10 -3.45 -8.03 3.38
CA ALA A 10 -4.82 -7.51 3.21
C ALA A 10 -5.64 -7.63 4.50
N GLU A 11 -5.59 -8.77 5.18
CA GLU A 11 -6.23 -8.97 6.49
C GLU A 11 -5.72 -7.99 7.55
N ILE A 12 -4.39 -7.79 7.64
CA ILE A 12 -3.77 -6.95 8.66
C ILE A 12 -4.12 -5.48 8.46
N VAL A 13 -4.15 -5.01 7.21
CA VAL A 13 -4.47 -3.61 6.88
C VAL A 13 -5.97 -3.36 6.77
N GLY A 14 -6.80 -4.41 6.82
CA GLY A 14 -8.25 -4.32 6.60
C GLY A 14 -8.61 -3.91 5.17
N GLY A 15 -7.82 -4.37 4.19
CA GLY A 15 -8.00 -4.07 2.77
C GLY A 15 -8.68 -5.20 2.01
N GLU A 16 -9.19 -4.87 0.82
CA GLU A 16 -9.81 -5.82 -0.11
C GLU A 16 -8.84 -6.15 -1.25
N LEU A 17 -8.84 -7.40 -1.71
CA LEU A 17 -8.04 -7.81 -2.87
C LEU A 17 -8.68 -7.27 -4.15
N ALA A 18 -7.86 -6.69 -5.03
CA ALA A 18 -8.25 -6.23 -6.36
C ALA A 18 -7.26 -6.73 -7.41
N ASP A 19 -7.77 -7.12 -8.58
CA ASP A 19 -6.97 -7.58 -9.73
C ASP A 19 -6.00 -8.74 -9.40
N ILE A 20 -6.31 -9.54 -8.36
CA ILE A 20 -5.60 -10.76 -7.96
C ILE A 20 -6.60 -11.78 -7.41
N GLY A 21 -6.44 -13.06 -7.76
CA GLY A 21 -7.28 -14.14 -7.23
C GLY A 21 -6.96 -14.46 -5.76
N ALA A 22 -7.93 -14.98 -5.00
CA ALA A 22 -7.74 -15.30 -3.59
C ALA A 22 -6.64 -16.36 -3.36
N ASP A 23 -6.62 -17.42 -4.16
CA ASP A 23 -5.59 -18.48 -4.07
C ASP A 23 -4.19 -17.94 -4.41
N GLU A 24 -4.11 -17.10 -5.45
CA GLU A 24 -2.86 -16.43 -5.84
C GLU A 24 -2.38 -15.51 -4.71
N ALA A 25 -3.24 -14.66 -4.15
CA ALA A 25 -2.90 -13.79 -3.03
C ALA A 25 -2.48 -14.57 -1.77
N ALA A 26 -3.02 -15.76 -1.54
CA ALA A 26 -2.64 -16.63 -0.43
C ALA A 26 -1.27 -17.29 -0.61
N SER A 27 -0.83 -17.47 -1.86
CA SER A 27 0.46 -18.12 -2.21
C SER A 27 1.58 -17.13 -2.53
N THR A 28 1.25 -15.93 -2.99
CA THR A 28 2.22 -14.89 -3.36
C THR A 28 2.73 -14.18 -2.11
N VAL A 29 4.03 -14.33 -1.86
CA VAL A 29 4.74 -13.77 -0.71
C VAL A 29 5.46 -12.50 -1.13
N VAL A 30 5.26 -11.42 -0.39
CA VAL A 30 6.14 -10.25 -0.46
C VAL A 30 7.48 -10.65 0.15
N THR A 31 8.57 -10.50 -0.58
CA THR A 31 9.93 -10.86 -0.14
C THR A 31 10.92 -9.71 -0.27
N GLY A 32 10.53 -8.66 -1.00
CA GLY A 32 11.32 -7.46 -1.24
C GLY A 32 11.05 -6.33 -0.24
N SER A 33 11.39 -5.11 -0.68
CA SER A 33 11.14 -3.89 0.08
C SER A 33 9.69 -3.40 -0.08
N VAL A 34 9.30 -2.47 0.80
CA VAL A 34 8.04 -1.73 0.68
C VAL A 34 8.40 -0.30 0.31
N GLU A 35 7.98 0.17 -0.86
CA GLU A 35 8.39 1.47 -1.39
C GLU A 35 7.20 2.28 -1.89
N PHE A 36 7.25 3.59 -1.73
CA PHE A 36 6.30 4.54 -2.34
C PHE A 36 6.89 5.23 -3.58
N ASP A 37 8.19 5.06 -3.84
CA ASP A 37 8.85 5.51 -5.07
C ASP A 37 9.02 4.30 -6.00
N SER A 38 8.32 4.31 -7.13
CA SER A 38 8.36 3.22 -8.11
C SER A 38 9.75 3.03 -8.73
N ARG A 39 10.68 3.99 -8.57
CA ARG A 39 12.07 3.85 -9.02
C ARG A 39 12.95 3.10 -8.03
N ALA A 40 12.51 2.95 -6.79
CA ALA A 40 13.21 2.24 -5.73
C ALA A 40 12.67 0.82 -5.52
N ILE A 41 11.48 0.51 -6.06
CA ILE A 41 10.88 -0.82 -5.97
C ILE A 41 11.67 -1.83 -6.81
N GLY A 42 11.71 -3.07 -6.33
CA GLY A 42 12.38 -4.17 -7.01
C GLY A 42 11.63 -5.49 -6.85
N PRO A 43 12.22 -6.58 -7.36
CA PRO A 43 11.61 -7.91 -7.34
C PRO A 43 11.11 -8.33 -5.95
N GLY A 44 9.88 -8.82 -5.89
CA GLY A 44 9.25 -9.27 -4.64
C GLY A 44 8.71 -8.15 -3.77
N GLY A 45 8.79 -6.88 -4.21
CA GLY A 45 8.41 -5.72 -3.41
C GLY A 45 6.91 -5.46 -3.33
N LEU A 46 6.52 -4.61 -2.38
CA LEU A 46 5.16 -4.07 -2.26
C LEU A 46 5.19 -2.57 -2.51
N PHE A 47 4.46 -2.09 -3.51
CA PHE A 47 4.41 -0.66 -3.83
C PHE A 47 3.28 0.05 -3.07
N LEU A 48 3.55 1.22 -2.50
CA LEU A 48 2.57 2.04 -1.78
C LEU A 48 2.07 3.18 -2.68
N ALA A 49 0.89 3.01 -3.27
CA ALA A 49 0.23 4.02 -4.08
C ALA A 49 -0.47 5.08 -3.20
N LEU A 50 0.32 5.96 -2.60
CA LEU A 50 -0.18 7.04 -1.76
C LEU A 50 -0.58 8.27 -2.62
N PRO A 51 -1.69 8.96 -2.30
CA PRO A 51 -2.00 10.24 -2.93
C PRO A 51 -0.96 11.28 -2.49
N GLY A 52 -0.29 11.91 -3.47
CA GLY A 52 0.72 12.94 -3.23
C GLY A 52 0.28 14.32 -3.70
N ALA A 53 0.88 15.38 -3.13
CA ALA A 53 0.58 16.76 -3.50
C ALA A 53 1.04 17.16 -4.92
N ARG A 54 2.02 16.43 -5.48
CA ARG A 54 2.58 16.70 -6.82
C ARG A 54 2.21 15.64 -7.84
N SER A 55 2.01 14.41 -7.40
CA SER A 55 1.72 13.25 -8.25
C SER A 55 0.92 12.24 -7.46
N ASP A 56 -0.04 11.59 -8.12
CA ASP A 56 -0.83 10.54 -7.51
C ASP A 56 -0.09 9.20 -7.65
N GLY A 57 0.25 8.56 -6.51
CA GLY A 57 0.97 7.29 -6.49
C GLY A 57 0.27 6.17 -7.26
N HIS A 58 -1.07 6.25 -7.40
CA HIS A 58 -1.87 5.29 -8.15
C HIS A 58 -1.47 5.22 -9.63
N ASP A 59 -1.01 6.33 -10.21
CA ASP A 59 -0.62 6.40 -11.62
C ASP A 59 0.67 5.61 -11.91
N PHE A 60 1.44 5.27 -10.86
CA PHE A 60 2.70 4.52 -10.97
C PHE A 60 2.55 3.03 -10.65
N ALA A 61 1.33 2.55 -10.37
CA ALA A 61 1.07 1.16 -10.00
C ALA A 61 1.58 0.16 -11.04
N ALA A 62 1.27 0.40 -12.32
CA ALA A 62 1.72 -0.45 -13.43
C ALA A 62 3.25 -0.48 -13.54
N ALA A 63 3.90 0.70 -13.50
CA ALA A 63 5.35 0.80 -13.57
C ALA A 63 6.05 0.10 -12.40
N ALA A 64 5.45 0.13 -11.21
CA ALA A 64 5.99 -0.55 -10.05
C ALA A 64 5.94 -2.08 -10.19
N VAL A 65 4.85 -2.62 -10.73
CA VAL A 65 4.72 -4.06 -11.04
C VAL A 65 5.70 -4.48 -12.13
N GLU A 66 5.85 -3.69 -13.19
CA GLU A 66 6.87 -3.90 -14.23
C GLU A 66 8.30 -3.91 -13.64
N SER A 67 8.54 -3.12 -12.59
CA SER A 67 9.81 -3.06 -11.86
C SER A 67 9.99 -4.19 -10.83
N GLY A 68 9.01 -5.08 -10.69
CA GLY A 68 9.11 -6.30 -9.87
C GLY A 68 8.28 -6.28 -8.58
N ALA A 69 7.42 -5.27 -8.38
CA ALA A 69 6.43 -5.33 -7.30
C ALA A 69 5.47 -6.50 -7.53
N VAL A 70 5.19 -7.27 -6.47
CA VAL A 70 4.22 -8.37 -6.52
C VAL A 70 2.80 -7.91 -6.25
N ALA A 71 2.64 -6.74 -5.63
CA ALA A 71 1.36 -6.10 -5.41
C ALA A 71 1.51 -4.59 -5.13
N VAL A 72 0.38 -3.90 -5.16
CA VAL A 72 0.24 -2.48 -4.79
C VAL A 72 -0.72 -2.32 -3.61
N LEU A 73 -0.34 -1.55 -2.59
CA LEU A 73 -1.27 -1.05 -1.58
C LEU A 73 -1.81 0.30 -2.03
N ALA A 74 -3.13 0.39 -2.26
CA ALA A 74 -3.76 1.56 -2.87
C ALA A 74 -5.05 1.97 -2.15
N ALA A 75 -5.52 3.20 -2.38
CA ALA A 75 -6.82 3.69 -1.89
C ALA A 75 -7.99 3.35 -2.83
N ARG A 76 -7.69 2.90 -4.05
CA ARG A 76 -8.66 2.50 -5.08
C ARG A 76 -8.05 1.43 -6.00
N PRO A 77 -8.87 0.68 -6.77
CA PRO A 77 -8.36 -0.22 -7.79
C PRO A 77 -7.46 0.49 -8.81
N VAL A 78 -6.41 -0.20 -9.25
CA VAL A 78 -5.37 0.34 -10.15
C VAL A 78 -5.09 -0.53 -11.38
N GLY A 79 -5.86 -1.62 -11.59
CA GLY A 79 -5.75 -2.47 -12.77
C GLY A 79 -4.55 -3.43 -12.75
N VAL A 80 -3.90 -3.57 -11.59
CA VAL A 80 -2.80 -4.50 -11.32
C VAL A 80 -3.00 -5.09 -9.93
N PRO A 81 -2.41 -6.26 -9.60
CA PRO A 81 -2.56 -6.90 -8.30
C PRO A 81 -2.43 -5.93 -7.14
N ALA A 82 -3.50 -5.77 -6.36
CA ALA A 82 -3.57 -4.73 -5.35
C ALA A 82 -4.34 -5.15 -4.10
N ILE A 83 -4.02 -4.46 -3.01
CA ILE A 83 -4.76 -4.42 -1.76
C ILE A 83 -5.34 -3.01 -1.66
N VAL A 84 -6.66 -2.91 -1.77
CA VAL A 84 -7.37 -1.64 -1.69
C VAL A 84 -7.80 -1.38 -0.26
N VAL A 85 -7.24 -0.35 0.35
CA VAL A 85 -7.61 0.13 1.68
C VAL A 85 -8.38 1.44 1.51
N GLN A 86 -9.70 1.38 1.69
CA GLN A 86 -10.53 2.58 1.66
C GLN A 86 -10.08 3.54 2.78
N PRO A 87 -9.68 4.78 2.46
CA PRO A 87 -9.45 5.76 3.51
C PRO A 87 -10.78 6.01 4.21
N ASP A 88 -10.77 5.95 5.54
CA ASP A 88 -11.94 6.33 6.33
C ASP A 88 -12.35 7.75 5.89
N ARG A 89 -13.61 7.94 5.50
CA ARG A 89 -14.07 9.19 4.85
C ARG A 89 -13.85 10.43 5.72
N GLY A 90 -13.59 10.26 7.01
CA GLY A 90 -13.17 11.34 7.92
C GLY A 90 -11.70 11.77 7.83
N ALA A 91 -10.83 11.04 7.12
CA ALA A 91 -9.41 11.35 6.99
C ALA A 91 -9.06 12.11 5.69
N ALA A 92 -9.89 12.01 4.66
CA ALA A 92 -9.67 12.67 3.37
C ALA A 92 -9.78 14.21 3.46
N ASP A 93 -10.60 14.73 4.38
CA ASP A 93 -10.70 16.17 4.66
C ASP A 93 -9.43 16.74 5.34
N ALA A 94 -8.56 15.89 5.92
CA ALA A 94 -7.33 16.33 6.57
C ALA A 94 -6.16 16.55 5.60
N ALA A 95 -6.22 16.00 4.38
CA ALA A 95 -5.14 16.11 3.40
C ALA A 95 -5.21 17.39 2.55
N SER A 96 -6.35 18.09 2.53
CA SER A 96 -6.48 19.43 1.96
C SER A 96 -6.70 20.47 3.05
N GLY A 97 -5.64 20.73 3.82
CA GLY A 97 -5.49 21.97 4.59
C GLY A 97 -6.28 22.06 5.89
N ALA A 98 -5.78 21.43 6.97
CA ALA A 98 -5.78 22.03 8.31
C ALA A 98 -5.03 21.14 9.30
N LEU A 99 -3.92 21.68 9.84
CA LEU A 99 -3.49 21.38 11.20
C LEU A 99 -4.61 21.81 12.17
N ALA A 100 -5.55 20.94 12.52
CA ALA A 100 -6.35 21.09 13.74
C ALA A 100 -7.24 19.87 14.04
N LYS A 101 -6.87 19.15 15.11
CA LYS A 101 -7.75 18.40 16.01
C LYS A 101 -8.79 17.46 15.37
N ALA A 102 -8.36 16.24 15.04
CA ALA A 102 -9.23 15.07 15.13
C ALA A 102 -8.38 13.84 15.47
N GLY A 103 -8.96 12.92 16.25
CA GLY A 103 -8.27 11.80 16.89
C GLY A 103 -7.33 11.04 15.94
N ARG A 104 -6.11 10.81 16.44
CA ARG A 104 -5.04 10.09 15.74
C ARG A 104 -5.60 8.80 15.10
N PRO A 105 -5.50 8.59 13.78
CA PRO A 105 -5.66 7.26 13.22
C PRO A 105 -4.63 6.36 13.89
N ARG A 106 -5.09 5.27 14.50
CA ARG A 106 -4.24 4.30 15.20
C ARG A 106 -3.56 3.39 14.18
N TRP A 107 -2.68 3.98 13.35
CA TRP A 107 -1.61 3.22 12.71
C TRP A 107 -0.55 2.94 13.77
N PRO A 108 -0.06 1.70 13.93
CA PRO A 108 1.03 1.42 14.85
C PRO A 108 2.34 1.98 14.26
N LEU A 109 2.62 3.27 14.50
CA LEU A 109 3.89 3.92 14.17
C LEU A 109 5.02 3.64 15.18
N ASN A 110 4.94 2.57 15.98
CA ASN A 110 5.97 2.24 16.97
C ASN A 110 6.52 0.82 16.77
N SER A 111 7.40 0.63 15.80
CA SER A 111 8.38 -0.47 15.84
C SER A 111 9.70 -0.21 15.11
N TRP A 112 9.96 1.01 14.65
CA TRP A 112 11.28 1.39 14.12
C TRP A 112 11.89 2.51 14.96
N ARG A 113 12.32 2.16 16.17
CA ARG A 113 13.46 2.83 16.80
C ARG A 113 14.62 1.86 16.75
N ALA A 114 15.61 2.23 15.96
CA ALA A 114 16.96 1.70 16.05
C ALA A 114 17.42 1.72 17.51
N GLY A 115 17.94 0.58 17.94
CA GLY A 115 18.70 0.34 19.16
C GLY A 115 19.70 -0.74 18.85
#